data_AF-A0A543A0Q2-F1
#
_entry.id   AF-A0A543A0Q2-F1
#
_cell.length_a   1.000
_cell.length_b   1.000
_cell.length_c   1.000
_cell.angle_alpha   90.00
_cell.angle_beta   90.00
_cell.angle_gamma   90.00
#
_symmetry.space_group_name_H-M   'P 1'
#
loop_
_entity.id
_entity.type
_entity.pdbx_description
1 polymer ?
#
loop_
_entity_poly.entity_id
_entity_poly.type
_entity_poly.pdbx_seq_one_letter_code
_entity_poly.pdbx_strand_id
1 'polypeptide(L)'
;MFISGVAPMPDFVLPGTWMQCPVGDIEREEHLLGLISRSRQGGEGIAAEMRRRLDRLRVAGGDQIFLRQDRPTLLTLTWPRTLPSPAIFAGHSAAIEALRAEAGGDATQVRSQQGFHIVRAARSDAVAESSTYWIAHPASARTLVVDVTDYEGDRRRLAIYDSIIGLLSWKDTDTR
;
A
#
# COMPACT_ATOMS: atom_id res chain seq x y z
N MET A 1 -15.30 25.62 0.17
CA MET A 1 -15.38 25.13 -1.21
C MET A 1 -14.47 23.91 -1.30
N PHE A 2 -15.01 22.70 -1.23
CA PHE A 2 -14.21 21.49 -1.36
C PHE A 2 -13.97 21.26 -2.84
N ILE A 3 -12.78 21.58 -3.31
CA ILE A 3 -12.33 21.11 -4.62
C ILE A 3 -12.33 19.60 -4.51
N SER A 4 -13.25 18.95 -5.23
CA SER A 4 -13.22 17.53 -5.53
C SER A 4 -11.99 17.28 -6.40
N GLY A 5 -10.81 17.37 -5.79
CA GLY A 5 -9.52 17.19 -6.42
C GLY A 5 -9.34 15.70 -6.71
N VAL A 6 -9.07 15.40 -7.97
CA VAL A 6 -8.52 14.10 -8.39
C VAL A 6 -7.43 13.73 -7.38
N ALA A 7 -7.52 12.55 -6.77
CA ALA A 7 -6.51 12.11 -5.84
C ALA A 7 -5.14 12.17 -6.56
N PRO A 8 -4.15 12.87 -6.02
CA PRO A 8 -2.88 13.01 -6.72
C PRO A 8 -2.25 11.62 -6.83
N MET A 9 -1.71 11.29 -8.00
CA MET A 9 -1.43 9.90 -8.36
C MET A 9 0.06 9.59 -8.13
N PRO A 10 0.41 8.68 -7.21
CA PRO A 10 1.77 8.21 -7.07
C PRO A 10 2.18 7.50 -8.36
N ASP A 11 3.40 7.74 -8.80
CA ASP A 11 4.01 7.08 -9.95
C ASP A 11 5.23 6.29 -9.46
N PHE A 12 5.17 4.98 -9.65
CA PHE A 12 6.24 4.04 -9.30
C PHE A 12 6.16 2.83 -10.23
N VAL A 13 7.33 2.24 -10.49
CA VAL A 13 7.46 1.04 -11.33
C VAL A 13 7.48 -0.19 -10.45
N LEU A 14 6.49 -1.08 -10.64
CA LEU A 14 6.48 -2.38 -9.99
C LEU A 14 7.16 -3.43 -10.88
N PRO A 15 8.15 -4.18 -10.37
CA PRO A 15 8.80 -5.22 -11.15
C PRO A 15 7.87 -6.44 -11.33
N GLY A 16 7.90 -7.03 -12.52
CA GLY A 16 7.07 -8.19 -12.88
C GLY A 16 5.73 -7.79 -13.51
N THR A 17 4.83 -8.78 -13.63
CA THR A 17 3.52 -8.58 -14.25
C THR A 17 2.45 -8.44 -13.18
N TRP A 18 1.73 -7.32 -13.22
CA TRP A 18 0.71 -6.98 -12.23
C TRP A 18 -0.65 -6.84 -12.90
N MET A 19 -1.67 -7.40 -12.24
CA MET A 19 -3.05 -7.15 -12.58
C MET A 19 -3.60 -6.10 -11.62
N GLN A 20 -4.12 -5.01 -12.19
CA GLN A 20 -4.81 -3.96 -11.44
C GLN A 20 -6.30 -4.30 -11.30
N CYS A 21 -6.80 -4.20 -10.08
CA CYS A 21 -8.19 -4.43 -9.74
C CYS A 21 -8.69 -3.27 -8.86
N PRO A 22 -9.70 -2.50 -9.29
CA PRO A 22 -10.41 -1.60 -8.40
C PRO A 22 -11.03 -2.39 -7.25
N VAL A 23 -10.96 -1.85 -6.03
CA VAL A 23 -11.64 -2.45 -4.88
C VAL A 23 -13.15 -2.45 -5.14
N GLY A 24 -13.79 -3.60 -5.01
CA GLY A 24 -15.23 -3.77 -5.22
C GLY A 24 -15.61 -4.27 -6.62
N ASP A 25 -14.64 -4.47 -7.52
CA ASP A 25 -14.87 -5.21 -8.77
C ASP A 25 -14.88 -6.72 -8.48
N ILE A 26 -16.05 -7.22 -8.08
CA ILE A 26 -16.23 -8.61 -7.61
C ILE A 26 -15.79 -9.63 -8.66
N GLU A 27 -16.05 -9.38 -9.94
CA GLU A 27 -15.70 -10.31 -11.02
C GLU A 27 -14.18 -10.45 -11.15
N ARG A 28 -13.46 -9.33 -11.16
CA ARG A 28 -11.99 -9.35 -11.20
C ARG A 28 -11.40 -9.94 -9.92
N GLU A 29 -11.93 -9.59 -8.76
CA GLU A 29 -11.45 -10.12 -7.49
C GLU A 29 -11.63 -11.64 -7.41
N GLU A 30 -12.78 -12.19 -7.83
CA GLU A 30 -13.01 -13.64 -7.87
C GLU A 30 -12.14 -14.33 -8.93
N HIS A 31 -11.94 -13.71 -10.10
CA HIS A 31 -11.00 -14.22 -11.09
C HIS A 31 -9.59 -14.35 -10.50
N LEU A 32 -9.13 -13.33 -9.77
CA LEU A 32 -7.84 -13.30 -9.10
C LEU A 32 -7.70 -14.38 -8.02
N LEU A 33 -8.69 -14.49 -7.13
CA LEU A 33 -8.71 -15.54 -6.10
C LEU A 33 -8.68 -16.93 -6.74
N GLY A 34 -9.40 -17.13 -7.84
CA GLY A 34 -9.39 -18.37 -8.60
C GLY A 34 -8.02 -18.74 -9.16
N LEU A 35 -7.23 -17.77 -9.66
CA LEU A 35 -5.86 -18.03 -10.14
C LEU A 35 -4.96 -18.54 -9.00
N ILE A 36 -5.09 -17.94 -7.82
CA ILE A 36 -4.24 -18.27 -6.66
C ILE A 36 -4.59 -19.64 -6.10
N SER A 37 -5.89 -19.91 -5.89
CA SER A 37 -6.37 -21.20 -5.40
C SER A 37 -5.91 -22.38 -6.26
N ARG A 38 -5.82 -22.17 -7.58
CA ARG A 38 -5.40 -23.21 -8.54
C ARG A 38 -3.88 -23.36 -8.67
N SER A 39 -3.10 -22.38 -8.23
CA SER A 39 -1.70 -22.29 -8.61
C SER A 39 -0.76 -23.18 -7.77
N ARG A 40 -1.05 -23.48 -6.49
CA ARG A 40 -0.11 -24.17 -5.57
C ARG A 40 -0.75 -24.90 -4.38
N GLN A 41 0.04 -25.75 -3.73
CA GLN A 41 -0.26 -26.34 -2.42
C GLN A 41 -0.42 -25.23 -1.37
N GLY A 42 -1.54 -25.22 -0.64
CA GLY A 42 -1.91 -24.13 0.28
C GLY A 42 -2.65 -22.95 -0.37
N GLY A 43 -2.93 -23.01 -1.68
CA GLY A 43 -3.61 -21.95 -2.42
C GLY A 43 -4.98 -21.56 -1.86
N GLU A 44 -5.76 -22.52 -1.35
CA GLU A 44 -7.06 -22.23 -0.72
C GLU A 44 -6.93 -21.40 0.55
N GLY A 45 -5.92 -21.68 1.38
CA GLY A 45 -5.66 -20.91 2.61
C GLY A 45 -5.22 -19.48 2.30
N ILE A 46 -4.38 -19.33 1.28
CA ILE A 46 -3.95 -18.01 0.78
C ILE A 46 -5.15 -17.23 0.23
N ALA A 47 -5.97 -17.87 -0.62
CA ALA A 47 -7.16 -17.23 -1.18
C ALA A 47 -8.16 -16.81 -0.10
N ALA A 48 -8.34 -17.63 0.95
CA ALA A 48 -9.19 -17.27 2.08
C ALA A 48 -8.67 -16.05 2.85
N GLU A 49 -7.35 -15.96 3.11
CA GLU A 49 -6.78 -14.77 3.77
C GLU A 49 -6.83 -13.54 2.86
N MET A 50 -6.58 -13.71 1.57
CA MET A 50 -6.72 -12.63 0.60
C MET A 50 -8.15 -12.09 0.57
N ARG A 51 -9.16 -12.97 0.55
CA ARG A 51 -10.58 -12.55 0.64
C ARG A 51 -10.84 -11.75 1.91
N ARG A 52 -10.39 -12.23 3.07
CA ARG A 52 -10.50 -11.48 4.35
C ARG A 52 -9.83 -10.11 4.27
N ARG A 53 -8.70 -9.99 3.59
CA ARG A 53 -7.99 -8.70 3.43
C ARG A 53 -8.72 -7.78 2.47
N LEU A 54 -9.26 -8.29 1.37
CA LEU A 54 -10.11 -7.54 0.45
C LEU A 54 -11.34 -6.96 1.17
N ASP A 55 -11.99 -7.74 2.03
CA ASP A 55 -13.11 -7.27 2.83
C ASP A 55 -12.71 -6.13 3.78
N ARG A 56 -11.54 -6.25 4.44
CA ARG A 56 -10.99 -5.16 5.28
C ARG A 56 -10.70 -3.91 4.47
N LEU A 57 -10.15 -4.04 3.26
CA LEU A 57 -9.85 -2.91 2.38
C LEU A 57 -11.13 -2.20 1.93
N ARG A 58 -12.19 -2.95 1.58
CA ARG A 58 -13.50 -2.35 1.25
C ARG A 58 -14.03 -1.49 2.40
N VAL A 59 -13.95 -1.99 3.63
CA VAL A 59 -14.39 -1.24 4.83
C VAL A 59 -13.50 -0.01 5.08
N ALA A 60 -12.20 -0.12 4.84
CA ALA A 60 -11.24 0.98 4.99
C ALA A 60 -11.34 2.03 3.85
N GLY A 61 -12.14 1.78 2.82
CA GLY A 61 -12.22 2.63 1.63
C GLY A 61 -10.95 2.58 0.78
N GLY A 62 -10.31 1.40 0.69
CA GLY A 62 -9.19 1.16 -0.22
C GLY A 62 -9.61 1.44 -1.67
N ASP A 63 -8.68 1.98 -2.46
CA ASP A 63 -9.01 2.47 -3.80
C ASP A 63 -8.54 1.49 -4.88
N GLN A 64 -7.33 0.93 -4.73
CA GLN A 64 -6.71 0.12 -5.77
C GLN A 64 -5.97 -1.09 -5.20
N ILE A 65 -6.11 -2.22 -5.89
CA ILE A 65 -5.39 -3.46 -5.62
C ILE A 65 -4.55 -3.81 -6.84
N PHE A 66 -3.33 -4.28 -6.59
CA PHE A 66 -2.43 -4.84 -7.58
C PHE A 66 -2.08 -6.25 -7.12
N LEU A 67 -2.42 -7.24 -7.95
CA LEU A 67 -1.97 -8.61 -7.72
C LEU A 67 -0.85 -8.94 -8.69
N ARG A 68 0.22 -9.51 -8.16
CA ARG A 68 1.28 -10.06 -8.98
C ARG A 68 0.83 -11.37 -9.65
N GLN A 69 1.03 -11.51 -10.96
CA GLN A 69 0.52 -12.66 -11.72
C GLN A 69 1.38 -13.93 -11.55
N ASP A 70 2.68 -13.79 -11.32
CA ASP A 70 3.62 -14.92 -11.21
C ASP A 70 3.69 -15.52 -9.79
N ARG A 71 3.08 -14.87 -8.79
CA ARG A 71 3.17 -15.27 -7.38
C ARG A 71 2.08 -14.60 -6.54
N PRO A 72 1.69 -15.16 -5.37
CA PRO A 72 0.68 -14.57 -4.52
C PRO A 72 1.27 -13.39 -3.71
N THR A 73 1.54 -12.28 -4.39
CA THR A 73 1.90 -11.01 -3.77
C THR A 73 0.81 -9.99 -4.06
N LEU A 74 0.29 -9.37 -3.01
CA LEU A 74 -0.74 -8.36 -3.05
C LEU A 74 -0.14 -7.01 -2.70
N LEU A 75 -0.43 -5.99 -3.50
CA LEU A 75 -0.14 -4.60 -3.17
C LEU A 75 -1.45 -3.82 -3.18
N THR A 76 -1.66 -2.97 -2.18
CA THR A 76 -2.88 -2.17 -2.07
C THR A 76 -2.53 -0.71 -1.85
N LEU A 77 -3.25 0.18 -2.51
CA LEU A 77 -3.16 1.61 -2.32
C LEU A 77 -4.46 2.11 -1.69
N THR A 78 -4.32 2.77 -0.54
CA THR A 78 -5.43 3.35 0.20
C THR A 78 -5.12 4.81 0.48
N TRP A 79 -6.11 5.67 0.31
CA TRP A 79 -6.04 7.07 0.71
C TRP A 79 -6.94 7.35 1.91
N PRO A 80 -6.47 7.11 3.16
CA PRO A 80 -7.32 7.19 4.33
C PRO A 80 -7.93 8.59 4.46
N ARG A 81 -9.24 8.64 4.73
CA ARG A 81 -9.96 9.90 4.93
C ARG A 81 -9.70 10.50 6.32
N THR A 82 -9.26 9.68 7.25
CA THR A 82 -9.11 10.00 8.67
C THR A 82 -7.69 10.39 9.06
N LEU A 83 -6.70 10.14 8.20
CA LEU A 83 -5.32 10.51 8.51
C LEU A 83 -5.11 12.01 8.27
N PRO A 84 -4.46 12.71 9.21
CA PRO A 84 -4.16 14.13 9.04
C PRO A 84 -3.32 14.40 7.80
N SER A 85 -3.59 15.56 7.19
CA SER A 85 -2.81 16.11 6.08
C SER A 85 -1.36 16.34 6.49
N PRO A 86 -0.38 15.95 5.67
CA PRO A 86 1.02 16.31 5.90
C PRO A 86 1.28 17.82 6.09
N ALA A 87 0.51 18.66 5.40
CA ALA A 87 0.63 20.11 5.45
C ALA A 87 0.31 20.72 6.83
N ILE A 88 -0.23 19.95 7.78
CA ILE A 88 -0.43 20.42 9.16
C ILE A 88 0.76 20.13 10.09
N PHE A 89 1.77 19.37 9.64
CA PHE A 89 2.92 19.05 10.48
C PHE A 89 3.94 20.19 10.48
N ALA A 90 4.41 20.57 11.67
CA ALA A 90 5.39 21.65 11.89
C ALA A 90 6.84 21.27 11.48
N GLY A 91 7.01 20.42 10.46
CA GLY A 91 8.29 19.95 9.95
C GLY A 91 8.45 18.42 9.90
N HIS A 92 9.57 17.96 9.35
CA HIS A 92 9.87 16.54 9.06
C HIS A 92 9.71 15.62 10.27
N SER A 93 10.27 15.99 11.43
CA SER A 93 10.24 15.14 12.62
C SER A 93 8.82 14.92 13.15
N ALA A 94 8.00 15.97 13.18
CA ALA A 94 6.61 15.89 13.61
C ALA A 94 5.77 15.01 12.67
N ALA A 95 6.01 15.09 11.35
CA ALA A 95 5.34 14.24 10.38
C ALA A 95 5.69 12.75 10.60
N ILE A 96 6.98 12.42 10.77
CA ILE A 96 7.42 11.05 11.02
C ILE A 96 6.85 10.49 12.33
N GLU A 97 6.83 11.28 13.40
CA GLU A 97 6.25 10.85 14.69
C GLU A 97 4.75 10.57 14.59
N ALA A 98 3.99 11.44 13.91
CA ALA A 98 2.57 11.23 13.68
C ALA A 98 2.31 9.96 12.86
N LEU A 99 3.07 9.75 11.77
CA LEU A 99 2.93 8.54 10.97
C LEU A 99 3.31 7.26 11.76
N ARG A 100 4.34 7.32 12.62
CA ARG A 100 4.71 6.20 13.49
C ARG A 100 3.62 5.86 14.49
N ALA A 101 2.97 6.86 15.07
CA ALA A 101 1.87 6.66 15.99
C ALA A 101 0.72 5.88 15.31
N GLU A 102 0.41 6.24 14.07
CA GLU A 102 -0.63 5.56 13.25
C GLU A 102 -0.21 4.15 12.82
N ALA A 103 1.07 3.94 12.53
CA ALA A 103 1.61 2.65 12.12
C ALA A 103 1.70 1.61 13.26
N GLY A 104 1.66 2.08 14.51
CA GLY A 104 2.04 1.30 15.69
C GLY A 104 3.55 1.40 15.97
N GLY A 105 3.93 1.40 17.25
CA GLY A 105 5.21 1.88 17.77
C GLY A 105 6.51 1.28 17.19
N ASP A 106 6.45 0.19 16.43
CA ASP A 106 7.62 -0.46 15.82
C ASP A 106 7.93 0.00 14.38
N ALA A 107 7.31 1.10 13.93
CA ALA A 107 7.50 1.60 12.59
C ALA A 107 8.88 2.27 12.36
N THR A 108 9.56 1.80 11.33
CA THR A 108 10.88 2.26 10.90
C THR A 108 10.76 3.35 9.83
N GLN A 109 11.68 4.31 9.79
CA GLN A 109 11.68 5.33 8.74
C GLN A 109 12.30 4.76 7.45
N VAL A 110 11.69 5.08 6.30
CA VAL A 110 12.26 4.78 4.97
C VAL A 110 12.75 6.07 4.34
N ARG A 111 13.93 6.04 3.72
CA ARG A 111 14.50 7.21 3.05
C ARG A 111 13.80 7.43 1.71
N SER A 112 13.25 8.63 1.52
CA SER A 112 12.74 9.08 0.21
C SER A 112 13.84 9.80 -0.58
N GLN A 113 13.84 9.62 -1.90
CA GLN A 113 14.63 10.44 -2.83
C GLN A 113 13.90 11.71 -3.29
N GLN A 114 12.58 11.77 -3.10
CA GLN A 114 11.71 12.88 -3.51
C GLN A 114 11.28 13.76 -2.33
N GLY A 115 11.87 13.56 -1.15
CA GLY A 115 11.59 14.36 0.04
C GLY A 115 10.33 13.97 0.81
N PHE A 116 9.73 12.81 0.54
CA PHE A 116 8.54 12.33 1.26
C PHE A 116 8.87 11.85 2.66
N HIS A 117 7.91 11.98 3.57
CA HIS A 117 7.99 11.39 4.90
C HIS A 117 7.39 9.99 4.82
N ILE A 118 8.23 8.98 5.04
CA ILE A 118 7.85 7.57 4.88
C ILE A 118 8.19 6.81 6.14
N VAL A 119 7.18 6.11 6.68
CA VAL A 119 7.38 5.11 7.73
C VAL A 119 6.85 3.78 7.27
N ARG A 120 7.47 2.71 7.75
CA ARG A 120 7.15 1.33 7.41
C ARG A 120 7.03 0.48 8.66
N ALA A 121 5.90 -0.22 8.79
CA ALA A 121 5.72 -1.31 9.74
C ALA A 121 5.73 -2.64 9.00
N ALA A 122 6.58 -3.57 9.44
CA ALA A 122 6.57 -4.95 8.99
C ALA A 122 5.75 -5.80 9.95
N ARG A 123 4.94 -6.71 9.42
CA ARG A 123 4.15 -7.68 10.20
C ARG A 123 4.34 -9.05 9.59
N SER A 124 4.40 -10.05 10.46
CA SER A 124 4.60 -11.45 10.11
C SER A 124 3.52 -12.26 10.81
N ASP A 125 2.68 -12.91 10.02
CA ASP A 125 1.64 -13.82 10.50
C ASP A 125 1.90 -15.22 9.92
N ALA A 126 1.19 -16.24 10.42
CA ALA A 126 1.41 -17.65 10.05
C ALA A 126 1.27 -17.95 8.54
N VAL A 127 0.63 -17.07 7.78
CA VAL A 127 0.28 -17.28 6.36
C VAL A 127 0.84 -16.20 5.43
N ALA A 128 1.42 -15.13 5.98
CA ALA A 128 1.84 -13.99 5.18
C ALA A 128 2.87 -13.12 5.90
N GLU A 129 3.76 -12.53 5.12
CA GLU A 129 4.60 -11.41 5.53
C GLU A 129 4.03 -10.15 4.88
N SER A 130 3.90 -9.05 5.62
CA SER A 130 3.44 -7.77 5.07
C SER A 130 4.31 -6.60 5.50
N SER A 131 4.49 -5.65 4.60
CA SER A 131 5.07 -4.34 4.89
C SER A 131 4.06 -3.26 4.50
N THR A 132 3.64 -2.48 5.49
CA THR A 132 2.77 -1.34 5.30
C THR A 132 3.59 -0.07 5.37
N TYR A 133 3.41 0.82 4.39
CA TYR A 133 4.10 2.09 4.25
C TYR A 133 3.08 3.22 4.37
N TRP A 134 3.35 4.17 5.25
CA TRP A 134 2.62 5.43 5.31
C TRP A 134 3.49 6.50 4.69
N ILE A 135 2.97 7.15 3.65
CA ILE A 135 3.70 8.05 2.77
C ILE A 135 2.98 9.40 2.79
N ALA A 136 3.65 10.38 3.38
CA ALA A 136 3.19 11.75 3.43
C ALA A 136 4.02 12.60 2.47
N HIS A 137 3.33 13.20 1.50
CA HIS A 137 3.92 14.20 0.61
C HIS A 137 3.96 15.57 1.32
N PRO A 138 5.10 16.27 1.39
CA PRO A 138 5.25 17.49 2.20
C PRO A 138 4.26 18.62 1.87
N ALA A 139 3.83 18.70 0.60
CA ALA A 139 2.88 19.71 0.13
C ALA A 139 1.46 19.17 -0.12
N SER A 140 1.25 17.85 -0.08
CA SER A 140 -0.08 17.29 -0.36
C SER A 140 -0.93 17.30 0.89
N ALA A 141 -2.24 17.41 0.71
CA ALA A 141 -3.20 17.32 1.79
C ALA A 141 -3.49 15.88 2.28
N ARG A 142 -2.85 14.86 1.68
CA ARG A 142 -3.23 13.46 1.89
C ARG A 142 -2.02 12.56 2.16
N THR A 143 -2.22 11.61 3.06
CA THR A 143 -1.32 10.48 3.30
C THR A 143 -1.74 9.32 2.42
N LEU A 144 -0.79 8.73 1.70
CA LEU A 144 -0.97 7.46 0.99
C LEU A 144 -0.55 6.32 1.92
N VAL A 145 -1.36 5.27 1.99
CA VAL A 145 -0.97 4.02 2.63
C VAL A 145 -0.81 2.95 1.57
N VAL A 146 0.41 2.39 1.49
CA VAL A 146 0.73 1.27 0.61
C VAL A 146 0.94 0.05 1.47
N ASP A 147 0.18 -1.01 1.25
CA ASP A 147 0.38 -2.28 1.92
C ASP A 147 0.85 -3.32 0.91
N VAL A 148 1.95 -4.01 1.21
CA VAL A 148 2.49 -5.07 0.39
C VAL A 148 2.51 -6.35 1.23
N THR A 149 1.81 -7.38 0.76
CA THR A 149 1.71 -8.67 1.42
C THR A 149 2.25 -9.76 0.50
N ASP A 150 3.24 -10.52 0.97
CA ASP A 150 3.75 -11.72 0.32
C ASP A 150 3.26 -12.97 1.06
N TYR A 151 2.41 -13.76 0.38
CA TYR A 151 1.82 -14.97 0.95
C TYR A 151 2.72 -16.20 0.82
N GLU A 152 3.89 -16.07 0.17
CA GLU A 152 4.94 -17.11 0.22
C GLU A 152 5.83 -16.98 1.47
N GLY A 153 5.72 -15.88 2.23
CA GLY A 153 6.48 -15.68 3.47
C GLY A 153 7.97 -15.35 3.27
N ASP A 154 8.40 -14.90 2.09
CA ASP A 154 9.80 -14.57 1.85
C ASP A 154 10.09 -13.09 2.19
N ARG A 155 10.51 -12.85 3.44
CA ARG A 155 10.87 -11.51 3.94
C ARG A 155 11.88 -10.76 3.08
N ARG A 156 12.80 -11.46 2.40
CA ARG A 156 13.82 -10.79 1.56
C ARG A 156 13.19 -10.11 0.36
N ARG A 157 12.03 -10.58 -0.09
CA ARG A 157 11.30 -9.99 -1.20
C ARG A 157 10.61 -8.70 -0.81
N LEU A 158 10.17 -8.55 0.44
CA LEU A 158 9.56 -7.30 0.89
C LEU A 158 10.57 -6.14 0.93
N ALA A 159 11.86 -6.42 1.12
CA ALA A 159 12.91 -5.41 1.11
C ALA A 159 13.05 -4.66 -0.23
N ILE A 160 12.65 -5.26 -1.36
CA ILE A 160 12.66 -4.55 -2.66
C ILE A 160 11.66 -3.38 -2.66
N TYR A 161 10.56 -3.50 -1.91
CA TYR A 161 9.54 -2.48 -1.84
C TYR A 161 9.99 -1.26 -1.05
N ASP A 162 10.92 -1.40 -0.09
CA ASP A 162 11.56 -0.23 0.54
C ASP A 162 12.25 0.65 -0.52
N SER A 163 12.89 0.03 -1.51
CA SER A 163 13.55 0.74 -2.62
C SER A 163 12.53 1.35 -3.59
N ILE A 164 11.49 0.59 -3.97
CA ILE A 164 10.43 1.07 -4.87
C ILE A 164 9.71 2.28 -4.23
N ILE A 165 9.34 2.16 -2.95
CA ILE A 165 8.66 3.22 -2.20
C ILE A 165 9.57 4.43 -1.98
N GLY A 166 10.87 4.21 -1.72
CA GLY A 166 11.84 5.31 -1.62
C GLY A 166 12.05 6.08 -2.94
N LEU A 167 11.77 5.45 -4.08
CA LEU A 167 11.85 6.01 -5.44
C LEU A 167 10.52 6.53 -5.99
N LEU A 168 9.43 6.37 -5.25
CA LEU A 168 8.11 6.83 -5.65
C LEU A 168 8.18 8.33 -5.97
N SER A 169 7.53 8.71 -7.06
CA SER A 169 7.30 10.10 -7.44
C SER A 169 5.82 10.43 -7.36
N TRP A 170 5.49 11.70 -7.23
CA TRP A 170 4.11 12.14 -7.05
C TRP A 170 3.75 13.08 -8.20
N LYS A 171 2.75 12.72 -9.00
CA LYS A 171 2.20 13.67 -9.98
C LYS A 171 1.29 14.61 -9.20
N ASP A 172 1.79 15.80 -8.90
CA ASP A 172 0.94 16.88 -8.43
C ASP A 172 -0.11 17.15 -9.51
N THR A 173 -1.38 17.15 -9.09
CA THR A 173 -2.52 17.43 -9.97
C THR A 173 -2.58 18.89 -10.43
N ASP A 174 -1.63 19.74 -10.02
CA ASP A 174 -1.59 21.16 -10.35
C ASP A 174 -0.32 21.53 -11.16
N THR A 175 -0.46 21.45 -12.48
CA THR A 175 0.13 22.45 -13.38
C THR A 175 -0.89 22.77 -14.48
N ARG A 176 -1.94 23.52 -14.11
CA ARG A 176 -2.65 24.44 -15.00
C ARG A 176 -3.04 25.69 -14.23
#